data_AF-A0A1I8F2K8-F1
#
_entry.id   AF-A0A1I8F2K8-F1
#
_cell.length_a   1.000
_cell.length_b   1.000
_cell.length_c   1.000
_cell.angle_alpha   90.00
_cell.angle_beta   90.00
_cell.angle_gamma   90.00
#
_symmetry.space_group_name_H-M   'P 1'
#
loop_
_entity.id
_entity.type
_entity.pdbx_description
1 polymer ?
#
loop_
_entity_poly.entity_id
_entity_poly.type
_entity_poly.pdbx_seq_one_letter_code
_entity_poly.pdbx_strand_id
1 'polypeptide(L)'
;MEKNKPLSQQRMASEMPGKLSEKDKALIKEKFKDLIRENKAFLLDRYAMFRDKYANVPFTSKKDKYIKFTKDDVERMLDEFFR
;
A
#
# COMPACT_ATOMS: atom_id res chain seq x y z
N MET A 1 -7.03 38.02 -7.89
CA MET A 1 -6.71 37.11 -6.77
C MET A 1 -6.63 35.70 -7.32
N GLU A 2 -5.41 35.19 -7.47
CA GLU A 2 -5.14 33.90 -8.10
C GLU A 2 -5.50 32.78 -7.12
N LYS A 3 -6.38 31.86 -7.51
CA LYS A 3 -6.81 30.74 -6.68
C LYS A 3 -5.69 29.69 -6.67
N ASN A 4 -4.93 29.61 -5.58
CA ASN A 4 -3.93 28.57 -5.39
C ASN A 4 -4.57 27.18 -5.43
N LYS A 5 -4.20 26.38 -6.43
CA LYS A 5 -4.61 24.97 -6.55
C LYS A 5 -3.95 24.14 -5.44
N PRO A 6 -4.65 23.13 -4.90
CA PRO A 6 -4.13 22.29 -3.81
C PRO A 6 -2.86 21.54 -4.21
N LEU A 7 -1.94 21.35 -3.26
CA LEU A 7 -0.60 20.75 -3.44
C LEU A 7 -0.64 19.33 -4.05
N SER A 8 -1.75 18.61 -3.90
CA SER A 8 -2.01 17.32 -4.54
C SER A 8 -2.17 17.41 -6.06
N GLN A 9 -2.57 18.56 -6.60
CA GLN A 9 -2.66 18.82 -8.05
C GLN A 9 -1.35 19.40 -8.63
N GLN A 10 -0.42 19.85 -7.78
CA GLN A 10 0.87 20.38 -8.23
C GLN A 10 1.95 19.31 -8.43
N ARG A 11 1.75 18.10 -7.90
CA ARG A 11 2.70 17.00 -8.09
C ARG A 11 2.13 16.04 -9.14
N MET A 12 2.80 15.95 -10.28
CA MET A 12 2.62 14.98 -11.37
C MET A 12 1.76 15.44 -12.55
N ALA A 13 2.19 16.53 -13.18
CA ALA A 13 1.95 16.74 -14.61
C ALA A 13 3.24 17.24 -15.27
N SER A 14 4.34 16.50 -15.11
CA SER A 14 5.37 16.50 -16.15
C SER A 14 4.74 15.76 -17.32
N GLU A 15 4.31 16.50 -18.35
CA GLU A 15 3.68 15.95 -19.55
C GLU A 15 4.53 14.79 -20.07
N MET A 16 3.99 13.57 -19.96
CA MET A 16 4.61 12.40 -20.56
C MET A 16 4.68 12.66 -22.08
N PRO A 17 5.84 12.49 -22.72
CA PRO A 17 5.95 12.72 -24.16
C PRO A 17 4.96 11.83 -24.92
N GLY A 18 4.45 12.35 -26.05
CA GLY A 18 3.58 11.62 -26.95
C GLY A 18 4.15 10.24 -27.32
N LYS A 19 3.27 9.24 -27.33
CA LYS A 19 3.49 7.82 -27.67
C LYS A 19 4.79 7.19 -27.12
N LEU A 20 4.69 6.57 -25.94
CA LEU A 20 5.75 5.76 -25.31
C LEU A 20 6.28 4.63 -26.21
N SER A 21 7.59 4.37 -26.11
CA SER A 21 8.19 3.17 -26.71
C SER A 21 7.73 1.90 -25.97
N GLU A 22 7.80 0.74 -26.64
CA GLU A 22 7.48 -0.55 -26.00
C GLU A 22 8.42 -0.87 -24.83
N LYS A 23 9.68 -0.41 -24.89
CA LYS A 23 10.64 -0.55 -23.79
C LYS A 23 10.20 0.24 -22.56
N ASP A 24 9.75 1.48 -22.76
CA ASP A 24 9.28 2.33 -21.65
C ASP A 24 8.01 1.77 -21.03
N LYS A 25 7.08 1.26 -21.86
CA LYS A 25 5.87 0.57 -21.37
C LYS A 25 6.21 -0.65 -20.54
N ALA A 26 7.16 -1.48 -20.98
CA ALA A 26 7.61 -2.65 -20.22
C ALA A 26 8.25 -2.23 -18.89
N LEU A 27 9.12 -1.23 -18.91
CA LEU A 27 9.74 -0.69 -17.69
C LEU A 27 8.70 -0.16 -16.70
N ILE A 28 7.70 0.58 -17.17
CA ILE A 28 6.63 1.11 -16.32
C ILE A 28 5.84 -0.04 -15.69
N LYS A 29 5.49 -1.08 -16.46
CA LYS A 29 4.80 -2.27 -15.93
C LYS A 29 5.61 -2.96 -14.84
N GLU A 30 6.91 -3.14 -15.02
CA GLU A 30 7.77 -3.74 -13.99
C GLU A 30 7.84 -2.85 -12.74
N LYS A 31 7.98 -1.53 -12.89
CA LYS A 31 7.96 -0.60 -11.75
C LYS A 31 6.67 -0.68 -10.94
N PHE A 32 5.52 -0.85 -11.59
CA PHE A 32 4.25 -1.04 -10.88
C PHE A 32 4.21 -2.38 -10.12
N LYS A 33 4.74 -3.47 -10.69
CA LYS A 33 4.83 -4.76 -9.99
C LYS A 33 5.75 -4.66 -8.76
N ASP A 34 6.90 -4.02 -8.91
CA ASP A 34 7.84 -3.81 -7.80
C ASP A 34 7.21 -2.98 -6.70
N LEU A 35 6.53 -1.88 -7.04
CA LEU A 35 5.80 -1.04 -6.09
C LEU A 35 4.73 -1.83 -5.33
N ILE A 36 3.95 -2.66 -6.02
CA ILE A 36 2.94 -3.52 -5.38
C ILE A 36 3.61 -4.50 -4.41
N ARG A 37 4.71 -5.15 -4.82
CA ARG A 37 5.44 -6.09 -3.98
C ARG A 37 5.99 -5.41 -2.71
N GLU A 38 6.59 -4.23 -2.87
CA GLU A 38 7.14 -3.45 -1.75
C GLU A 38 6.04 -2.99 -0.79
N ASN A 39 4.91 -2.52 -1.30
CA ASN A 39 3.76 -2.12 -0.49
C ASN A 39 3.20 -3.30 0.32
N LYS A 40 3.05 -4.47 -0.31
CA LYS A 40 2.58 -5.69 0.36
C LYS A 40 3.54 -6.07 1.50
N ALA A 41 4.83 -6.16 1.22
CA ALA A 41 5.84 -6.52 2.22
C ALA A 41 5.84 -5.54 3.40
N PHE A 42 5.89 -4.23 3.11
CA PHE A 42 5.90 -3.20 4.15
C PHE A 42 4.67 -3.28 5.08
N LEU A 43 3.47 -3.40 4.51
CA LEU A 43 2.23 -3.47 5.29
C LEU A 43 2.14 -4.76 6.10
N LEU A 44 2.49 -5.90 5.50
CA LEU A 44 2.41 -7.20 6.15
C LEU A 44 3.41 -7.31 7.31
N ASP A 45 4.66 -6.87 7.09
CA ASP A 45 5.69 -6.88 8.13
C ASP A 45 5.31 -5.95 9.28
N ARG A 46 4.84 -4.73 8.97
CA ARG A 46 4.43 -3.77 9.99
C ARG A 46 3.25 -4.29 10.81
N TYR A 47 2.29 -4.94 10.17
CA TYR A 47 1.14 -5.54 10.84
C TYR A 47 1.56 -6.71 11.73
N ALA A 48 2.36 -7.64 11.21
CA ALA A 48 2.84 -8.81 11.94
C ALA A 48 3.60 -8.39 13.20
N MET A 49 4.57 -7.48 13.07
CA MET A 49 5.34 -6.97 14.22
C MET A 49 4.44 -6.36 15.30
N PHE A 50 3.46 -5.56 14.93
CA PHE A 50 2.56 -4.92 15.90
C PHE A 50 1.66 -5.95 16.59
N ARG A 51 1.07 -6.87 15.81
CA ARG A 51 0.20 -7.91 16.32
C ARG A 51 0.95 -8.83 17.27
N ASP A 52 2.13 -9.34 16.88
CA ASP A 52 2.90 -10.28 17.69
C ASP A 52 3.33 -9.65 19.02
N LYS A 53 3.66 -8.36 19.01
CA LYS A 53 4.06 -7.64 20.22
C LYS A 53 2.89 -7.40 21.19
N TYR A 54 1.68 -7.15 20.71
CA TYR A 54 0.59 -6.62 21.54
C TYR A 54 -0.65 -7.53 21.65
N ALA A 55 -0.85 -8.51 20.78
CA ALA A 55 -2.08 -9.33 20.77
C ALA A 55 -2.30 -10.14 22.07
N ASN A 56 -1.21 -10.52 22.74
CA ASN A 56 -1.25 -11.28 23.98
C ASN A 56 -1.26 -10.41 25.24
N VAL A 57 -1.03 -9.11 25.12
CA VAL A 57 -1.08 -8.17 26.25
C VAL A 57 -2.53 -8.05 26.77
N PRO A 58 -2.78 -8.08 28.09
CA PRO A 58 -4.12 -7.99 28.66
C PRO A 58 -4.66 -6.55 28.68
N PHE A 59 -4.75 -5.89 27.52
CA PHE A 59 -5.24 -4.51 27.42
C PHE A 59 -6.78 -4.41 27.37
N THR A 60 -7.48 -5.52 27.14
CA THR A 60 -8.94 -5.57 27.10
C THR A 60 -9.44 -6.99 27.36
N SER A 61 -10.65 -7.11 27.90
CA SER A 61 -11.39 -8.38 28.00
C SER A 61 -12.11 -8.76 26.70
N LYS A 62 -12.33 -7.81 25.77
CA LYS A 62 -13.06 -8.02 24.51
C LYS A 62 -12.10 -8.06 23.31
N LYS A 63 -11.15 -9.00 23.29
CA LYS A 63 -10.07 -9.06 22.28
C LYS A 63 -10.59 -9.03 20.83
N ASP A 64 -11.63 -9.81 20.54
CA ASP A 64 -12.21 -9.92 19.19
C ASP A 64 -12.84 -8.62 18.68
N LYS A 65 -13.10 -7.64 19.55
CA LYS A 65 -13.55 -6.31 19.12
C LYS A 65 -12.41 -5.50 18.48
N TYR A 66 -11.15 -5.75 18.85
CA TYR A 66 -10.00 -4.93 18.47
C TYR A 66 -9.02 -5.67 17.57
N ILE A 67 -8.78 -6.96 17.81
CA ILE A 67 -7.88 -7.80 17.01
C ILE A 67 -8.73 -8.58 16.02
N LYS A 68 -9.02 -7.98 14.86
CA LYS A 68 -9.95 -8.52 13.86
C LYS A 68 -9.34 -9.54 12.91
N PHE A 69 -8.05 -9.41 12.66
CA PHE A 69 -7.38 -10.13 11.60
C PHE A 69 -6.14 -10.86 12.14
N THR A 70 -5.82 -11.96 11.48
CA THR A 70 -4.51 -12.61 11.56
C THR A 70 -3.58 -12.02 10.51
N LYS A 71 -2.29 -12.37 10.58
CA LYS A 71 -1.33 -12.03 9.52
C LYS A 71 -1.82 -12.56 8.17
N ASP A 72 -2.25 -13.82 8.14
CA ASP A 72 -2.69 -14.50 6.93
C ASP A 72 -3.98 -13.89 6.36
N ASP A 73 -4.88 -13.37 7.21
CA ASP A 73 -6.05 -12.62 6.74
C ASP A 73 -5.65 -11.35 6.00
N VAL A 74 -4.71 -10.58 6.57
CA VAL A 74 -4.22 -9.35 5.95
C VAL A 74 -3.47 -9.65 4.65
N GLU A 75 -2.65 -10.71 4.62
CA GLU A 75 -1.96 -11.16 3.40
C GLU A 75 -2.96 -11.48 2.28
N ARG A 76 -3.99 -12.28 2.56
CA ARG A 76 -5.06 -12.58 1.60
C ARG A 76 -5.79 -11.32 1.12
N MET A 77 -6.12 -10.41 2.03
CA MET A 77 -6.77 -9.15 1.67
C MET A 77 -5.90 -8.28 0.76
N LEU A 78 -4.59 -8.23 1.01
CA LEU A 78 -3.65 -7.49 0.16
C LEU A 78 -3.49 -8.16 -1.21
N ASP A 79 -3.51 -9.49 -1.27
CA ASP A 79 -3.51 -10.23 -2.53
C ASP A 79 -4.75 -9.97 -3.36
N GLU A 80 -5.92 -9.91 -2.75
CA GLU A 80 -7.17 -9.55 -3.41
C GLU A 80 -7.22 -8.07 -3.84
N PHE A 81 -6.71 -7.16 -3.00
CA PHE A 81 -6.72 -5.72 -3.29
C PHE A 81 -5.85 -5.33 -4.50
N PHE A 82 -4.70 -6.00 -4.67
CA PHE A 82 -3.75 -5.74 -5.76
C PHE A 82 -3.83 -6.75 -6.91
N ARG A 83 -4.90 -7.55 -6.97
CA ARG A 83 -5.09 -8.60 -7.97
C ARG A 83 -5.17 -8.07 -9.40
#